data_AF-A0A7V2QHK8-F1
#
_entry.id   AF-A0A7V2QHK8-F1
#
_cell.length_a   1.000
_cell.length_b   1.000
_cell.length_c   1.000
_cell.angle_alpha   90.00
_cell.angle_beta   90.00
_cell.angle_gamma   90.00
#
_symmetry.space_group_name_H-M   'P 1'
#
loop_
_entity.id
_entity.type
_entity.pdbx_description
1 polymer ?
#
loop_
_entity_poly.entity_id
_entity_poly.type
_entity_poly.pdbx_seq_one_letter_code
_entity_poly.pdbx_strand_id
1 'polypeptide(L)'
;MSEEPLVPIPAEEPRYCPQCGTRVAARATTCLMCGASLVEEEVEEKPAPRPRFRWLFWLAVVGAVALVLGVGSTLLRPYLFPTPTPTPTTPPT
;
A
#
# COMPACT_ATOMS: atom_id res chain seq x y z
N MET A 1 -60.94 -15.56 11.82
CA MET A 1 -59.57 -15.75 12.33
C MET A 1 -58.70 -14.79 11.55
N SER A 2 -58.34 -13.65 12.12
CA SER A 2 -57.43 -12.70 11.49
C SER A 2 -56.02 -13.11 11.91
N GLU A 3 -55.25 -13.70 10.99
CA GLU A 3 -53.81 -13.84 11.18
C GLU A 3 -53.25 -12.41 11.13
N GLU A 4 -52.94 -11.83 12.29
CA GLU A 4 -52.22 -10.57 12.35
C GLU A 4 -50.81 -10.82 11.82
N PRO A 5 -50.40 -10.17 10.71
CA PRO A 5 -49.08 -10.36 10.14
C PRO A 5 -48.05 -9.80 11.11
N LEU A 6 -47.28 -10.69 11.72
CA LEU A 6 -46.13 -10.37 12.55
C LEU A 6 -45.10 -9.63 11.70
N VAL A 7 -45.12 -8.29 11.74
CA VAL A 7 -44.11 -7.47 11.08
C VAL A 7 -42.80 -7.59 11.88
N PRO A 8 -41.74 -8.19 11.33
CA PRO A 8 -40.44 -8.17 11.99
C PRO A 8 -39.94 -6.72 12.01
N ILE A 9 -39.87 -6.11 13.20
CA ILE A 9 -39.30 -4.77 13.35
C ILE A 9 -37.78 -4.90 13.16
N PRO A 10 -37.18 -4.23 12.16
CA PRO A 10 -35.74 -4.22 12.00
C PRO A 10 -35.11 -3.53 13.21
N ALA A 11 -34.43 -4.30 14.05
CA ALA A 11 -33.67 -3.81 15.19
C ALA A 11 -32.34 -3.24 14.70
N GLU A 12 -32.37 -2.13 13.98
CA GLU A 12 -31.14 -1.38 13.70
C GLU A 12 -30.64 -0.79 15.01
N GLU A 13 -29.39 -1.08 15.36
CA GLU A 13 -28.78 -0.59 16.60
C GLU A 13 -28.66 0.95 16.53
N PRO A 14 -29.29 1.67 17.48
CA PRO A 14 -29.21 3.13 17.49
C PRO A 14 -27.81 3.60 17.90
N ARG A 15 -27.33 4.66 17.25
CA ARG A 15 -26.05 5.32 17.54
C ARG A 15 -26.24 6.58 18.38
N TYR A 16 -25.15 7.20 18.80
CA TYR A 16 -25.17 8.46 19.54
C TYR A 16 -24.68 9.61 18.67
N CYS A 17 -25.34 10.76 18.75
CA CYS A 17 -24.91 11.98 18.08
C CYS A 17 -23.58 12.46 18.68
N PRO A 18 -22.52 12.68 17.87
CA PRO A 18 -21.22 13.13 18.37
C PRO A 18 -21.25 14.57 18.90
N GLN A 19 -22.25 15.36 18.52
CA GLN A 19 -22.34 16.78 18.87
C GLN A 19 -23.11 17.05 20.17
N CYS A 20 -24.10 16.22 20.51
CA CYS A 20 -24.93 16.41 21.71
C CYS A 20 -25.14 15.15 22.56
N GLY A 21 -24.62 13.99 22.14
CA GLY A 21 -24.74 12.73 22.87
C GLY A 21 -26.14 12.12 22.88
N THR A 22 -27.10 12.67 22.13
CA THR A 22 -28.45 12.07 22.03
C THR A 22 -28.41 10.76 21.25
N ARG A 23 -29.22 9.78 21.65
CA ARG A 23 -29.48 8.56 20.88
C ARG A 23 -30.25 8.87 19.58
N VAL A 24 -29.73 8.40 18.45
CA VAL A 24 -30.28 8.63 17.11
C VAL A 24 -30.32 7.32 16.33
N ALA A 25 -31.27 7.16 15.41
CA ALA A 25 -31.34 6.01 14.51
C ALA A 25 -30.04 5.85 13.69
N ALA A 26 -29.67 4.60 13.39
CA ALA A 26 -28.48 4.27 12.60
C ALA A 26 -28.43 5.05 11.28
N ARG A 27 -29.57 5.13 10.59
CA ARG A 27 -29.72 5.79 9.27
C ARG A 27 -30.13 7.26 9.31
N ALA A 28 -30.19 7.89 10.49
CA ALA A 28 -30.52 9.30 10.54
C ALA A 28 -29.41 10.13 9.90
N THR A 29 -29.77 11.01 8.98
CA THR A 29 -28.85 11.95 8.30
C THR A 29 -28.70 13.25 9.06
N THR A 30 -29.61 13.56 9.98
CA THR A 30 -29.60 14.77 10.81
C THR A 30 -30.05 14.43 12.23
N CYS A 31 -29.46 15.09 13.22
CA CYS A 31 -29.87 14.96 14.61
C CYS A 31 -31.12 15.81 14.87
N LEU A 32 -32.22 15.19 15.27
CA LEU A 32 -33.47 15.89 15.63
C LEU A 32 -33.36 16.75 16.90
N MET A 33 -32.32 16.54 17.73
CA MET A 33 -32.13 17.29 18.97
C MET A 33 -31.25 18.52 18.82
N CYS A 34 -30.19 18.47 18.01
CA CYS A 34 -29.25 19.59 17.86
C CYS A 34 -29.14 20.13 16.43
N GLY A 35 -29.71 19.45 15.44
CA GLY A 35 -29.62 19.82 14.03
C GLY A 35 -28.32 19.41 13.34
N ALA A 36 -27.36 18.78 14.05
CA ALA A 36 -26.09 18.34 13.45
C ALA A 36 -26.32 17.33 12.32
N SER A 37 -25.57 17.46 11.22
CA SER A 37 -25.53 16.46 10.15
C SER A 37 -24.84 15.19 10.63
N LEU A 38 -25.48 14.05 10.43
CA LEU A 38 -25.02 12.71 10.77
C LEU A 38 -24.77 11.86 9.52
N VAL A 39 -24.71 12.49 8.35
CA VAL A 39 -24.27 11.83 7.12
C VAL A 39 -22.81 11.46 7.34
N GLU A 40 -22.59 10.23 7.76
CA GLU A 40 -21.29 9.60 7.68
C GLU A 40 -21.10 9.43 6.17
N GLU A 41 -20.17 10.18 5.58
CA GLU A 41 -19.65 9.84 4.27
C GLU A 41 -19.23 8.39 4.41
N GLU A 42 -20.05 7.48 3.87
CA GLU A 42 -19.59 6.20 3.40
C GLU A 42 -18.44 6.61 2.49
N VAL A 43 -17.23 6.59 3.04
CA VAL A 43 -16.01 6.77 2.27
C VAL A 43 -16.07 5.57 1.36
N GLU A 44 -16.69 5.77 0.19
CA GLU A 44 -16.57 4.88 -0.95
C GLU A 44 -15.09 4.64 -1.01
N GLU A 45 -14.72 3.42 -0.63
CA GLU A 45 -13.36 2.96 -0.59
C GLU A 45 -12.92 2.95 -2.05
N LYS A 46 -12.43 4.11 -2.49
CA LYS A 46 -11.93 4.36 -3.82
C LYS A 46 -10.95 3.21 -4.07
N PRO A 47 -11.22 2.32 -5.04
CA PRO A 47 -10.49 1.07 -5.15
C PRO A 47 -9.01 1.41 -5.22
N ALA A 48 -8.27 0.98 -4.20
CA ALA A 48 -6.86 1.30 -4.06
C ALA A 48 -6.14 0.98 -5.39
N PRO A 49 -5.27 1.87 -5.89
CA PRO A 49 -4.53 1.58 -7.10
C PRO A 49 -3.76 0.27 -6.89
N ARG A 50 -4.17 -0.77 -7.63
CA ARG A 50 -3.54 -2.10 -7.58
C ARG A 50 -2.02 -1.96 -7.64
N PRO A 51 -1.25 -2.74 -6.85
CA PRO A 51 0.18 -2.53 -6.65
C PRO A 51 1.03 -3.05 -7.83
N ARG A 52 0.63 -2.74 -9.08
CA ARG A 52 1.48 -2.91 -10.27
C ARG A 52 2.84 -2.26 -10.08
N PHE A 53 2.88 -1.18 -9.31
CA PHE A 53 4.10 -0.46 -8.96
C PHE A 53 5.01 -1.23 -7.99
N ARG A 54 4.48 -2.11 -7.11
CA ARG A 54 5.31 -2.84 -6.13
C ARG A 54 6.23 -3.87 -6.81
N TRP A 55 5.71 -4.55 -7.83
CA TRP A 55 6.53 -5.47 -8.63
C TRP A 55 7.47 -4.73 -9.58
N LEU A 56 7.01 -3.64 -10.23
CA LEU A 56 7.87 -2.79 -11.06
C LEU A 56 9.02 -2.16 -10.25
N PHE A 57 8.75 -1.74 -9.01
CA PHE A 57 9.75 -1.22 -8.09
C PHE A 57 10.79 -2.29 -7.74
N TRP A 58 10.35 -3.53 -7.44
CA TRP A 58 11.27 -4.65 -7.21
C TRP A 58 12.12 -4.98 -8.43
N LEU A 59 11.54 -5.00 -9.64
CA LEU A 59 12.31 -5.20 -10.88
C LEU A 59 13.33 -4.08 -11.11
N ALA A 60 12.95 -2.82 -10.85
CA ALA A 60 13.85 -1.67 -10.97
C ALA A 60 15.01 -1.76 -9.97
N VAL A 61 14.74 -2.13 -8.72
CA VAL A 61 15.77 -2.32 -7.69
C VAL A 61 16.71 -3.46 -8.06
N VAL A 62 16.18 -4.62 -8.47
CA VAL A 62 17.01 -5.77 -8.88
C VAL A 62 17.87 -5.42 -10.09
N GLY A 63 17.30 -4.71 -11.09
CA GLY A 63 18.04 -4.24 -12.25
C GLY A 63 19.16 -3.27 -11.88
N ALA A 64 18.89 -2.31 -10.99
CA ALA A 64 19.89 -1.35 -10.51
C ALA A 64 21.02 -2.05 -9.74
N VAL A 65 20.69 -2.98 -8.83
CA VAL A 65 21.69 -3.74 -8.07
C VAL A 65 22.56 -4.59 -8.98
N ALA A 66 21.95 -5.31 -9.94
CA ALA A 66 22.68 -6.12 -10.91
C ALA A 66 23.63 -5.27 -11.78
N LEU A 67 23.19 -4.07 -12.18
CA LEU A 67 24.00 -3.12 -12.93
C LEU A 67 25.18 -2.63 -12.10
N VAL A 68 24.95 -2.20 -10.86
CA VAL A 68 26.02 -1.74 -9.94
C VAL A 68 27.03 -2.87 -9.67
N LEU A 69 26.57 -4.08 -9.39
CA LEU A 69 27.44 -5.24 -9.18
C LEU A 69 28.22 -5.61 -10.44
N GLY A 70 27.59 -5.56 -11.61
CA GLY A 70 28.22 -5.83 -12.90
C GLY A 70 29.33 -4.81 -13.20
N VAL A 71 29.03 -3.52 -13.08
CA VAL A 71 30.01 -2.43 -13.32
C VAL A 71 31.13 -2.47 -12.27
N GLY A 72 30.80 -2.68 -11.00
CA GLY A 72 31.80 -2.84 -9.94
C GLY A 72 32.72 -4.04 -10.21
N SER A 73 32.15 -5.19 -10.61
CA SER A 73 32.92 -6.39 -10.92
C SER A 73 33.81 -6.23 -12.14
N THR A 74 33.38 -5.53 -13.19
CA THR A 74 34.20 -5.31 -14.39
C THR A 74 35.38 -4.38 -14.09
N LEU A 75 35.15 -3.31 -13.32
CA LEU A 75 36.19 -2.38 -12.90
C LEU A 75 37.18 -3.01 -11.90
N LEU A 76 36.71 -3.91 -11.04
CA LEU A 76 37.54 -4.59 -10.05
C LEU A 76 38.38 -5.74 -10.65
N ARG A 77 37.98 -6.27 -11.82
CA ARG A 77 38.66 -7.37 -12.51
C ARG A 77 40.16 -7.15 -12.79
N PRO A 78 40.62 -6.00 -13.33
CA PRO A 78 42.06 -5.75 -13.51
C PRO A 78 42.82 -5.61 -12.18
N TYR A 79 42.15 -5.23 -11.09
CA TYR A 79 42.77 -5.19 -9.76
C TYR A 79 42.91 -6.58 -9.14
N LEU A 80 41.93 -7.46 -9.36
CA LEU A 80 41.97 -8.84 -8.87
C LEU A 80 42.91 -9.72 -9.70
N PHE A 81 43.06 -9.43 -11.00
CA PHE A 81 43.95 -10.12 -11.91
C PHE A 81 44.97 -9.13 -12.49
N PRO A 82 45.92 -8.64 -11.68
CA PRO A 82 47.00 -7.82 -12.20
C PRO A 82 47.75 -8.62 -13.26
N THR A 83 47.79 -8.12 -14.50
CA THR A 83 48.50 -8.82 -15.58
C THR A 83 49.98 -8.91 -15.19
N PRO A 84 50.57 -10.12 -15.18
CA PRO A 84 51.99 -10.27 -14.90
C PRO A 84 52.77 -9.53 -15.98
N THR A 85 53.62 -8.59 -15.56
CA THR A 85 54.51 -7.87 -16.46
C THR A 85 55.37 -8.89 -17.21
N PRO A 86 55.43 -8.87 -18.56
CA PRO A 86 56.31 -9.76 -19.29
C PRO A 86 57.76 -9.40 -18.95
N THR A 87 58.45 -10.30 -18.24
CA THR A 87 59.89 -10.17 -17.98
C THR A 87 60.62 -10.16 -19.32
N PRO A 88 61.35 -9.08 -19.68
CA PRO A 88 62.18 -9.09 -20.86
C PRO A 88 63.32 -10.09 -20.62
N THR A 89 63.22 -11.27 -21.24
CA THR A 89 64.30 -12.25 -21.29
C THR A 89 65.31 -11.77 -22.31
N THR A 90 66.36 -11.09 -21.87
CA THR A 90 67.53 -10.80 -22.71
C THR A 90 68.34 -12.10 -22.88
N PRO A 91 68.53 -12.60 -24.11
CA PRO A 91 69.37 -13.76 -24.36
C PRO A 91 70.85 -13.41 -24.11
N PRO A 92 71.65 -14.33 -23.53
CA PRO A 92 73.09 -14.13 -23.39
C PRO A 92 73.77 -14.28 -24.76
N THR A 93 74.65 -13.35 -25.11
CA THR A 93 75.61 -13.47 -26.22
C THR A 93 76.96 -12.94 -25.74
#